data_AF-A0A9N9GPW9-F1
#
_entry.id   AF-A0A9N9GPW9-F1
#
_cell.length_a   1.000
_cell.length_b   1.000
_cell.length_c   1.000
_cell.angle_alpha   90.00
_cell.angle_beta   90.00
_cell.angle_gamma   90.00
#
_symmetry.space_group_name_H-M   'P 1'
#
loop_
_entity.id
_entity.type
_entity.pdbx_description
1 polymer ?
#
loop_
_entity_poly.entity_id
_entity_poly.type
_entity_poly.pdbx_seq_one_letter_code
_entity_poly.pdbx_strand_id
1 'polypeptide(L)'
;MASDGSPVGQLSTGPIHHIRYRTGRFTAEEDQLLVDLYNQHVESHKHNIFAVIEPLMLRNSKSLRERFCNHLAPDIDHSELNDEEKSFIDEEQEKCKAPSTPFSEIARSLSERNKKLYKGTRSNYRRTDLVVRNYLAPRIRKRRESAERIRRIMHIESLLDENRPKQV
;
A
#
# COMPACT_ATOMS: atom_id res chain seq x y z
N MET A 1 54.16 43.79 -3.58
CA MET A 1 52.77 43.39 -3.27
C MET A 1 52.56 42.01 -3.86
N ALA A 2 52.58 40.97 -3.03
CA ALA A 2 52.44 39.58 -3.45
C ALA A 2 51.43 38.88 -2.52
N SER A 3 50.26 38.66 -3.09
CA SER A 3 49.29 37.57 -2.92
C SER A 3 49.35 36.72 -1.65
N ASP A 4 48.40 36.96 -0.76
CA ASP A 4 48.03 36.06 0.35
C ASP A 4 46.91 35.12 -0.14
N GLY A 5 47.24 33.86 -0.39
CA GLY A 5 46.34 32.83 -0.89
C GLY A 5 46.25 31.68 0.12
N SER A 6 45.39 31.84 1.13
CA SER A 6 45.06 30.77 2.08
C SER A 6 44.32 29.62 1.37
N PRO A 7 44.70 28.35 1.55
CA PRO A 7 44.00 27.23 0.95
C PRO A 7 42.69 26.94 1.70
N VAL A 8 41.62 26.83 0.92
CA VAL A 8 40.28 26.42 1.34
C VAL A 8 40.34 25.05 2.01
N GLY A 9 39.87 24.98 3.25
CA GLY A 9 39.81 23.76 4.06
C GLY A 9 39.06 22.65 3.35
N GLN A 10 39.75 21.52 3.15
CA GLN A 10 39.16 20.26 2.71
C GLN A 10 38.09 19.82 3.72
N LEU A 11 36.84 19.77 3.27
CA LEU A 11 35.75 19.09 3.99
C LEU A 11 36.07 17.58 3.99
N SER A 12 36.49 17.08 5.14
CA SER A 12 36.68 15.66 5.41
C SER A 12 35.35 14.93 5.24
N THR A 13 35.23 14.14 4.17
CA THR A 13 34.16 13.17 3.98
C THR A 13 34.42 11.96 4.89
N GLY A 14 33.93 12.04 6.12
CA GLY A 14 33.93 10.90 7.05
C GLY A 14 33.14 9.69 6.50
N PRO A 15 33.39 8.49 7.02
CA PRO A 15 32.72 7.27 6.55
C PRO A 15 31.20 7.37 6.76
N ILE A 16 30.43 7.04 5.71
CA ILE A 16 28.97 6.93 5.78
C ILE A 16 28.64 5.81 6.76
N HIS A 17 28.25 6.15 7.99
CA HIS A 17 27.64 5.19 8.90
C HIS A 17 26.32 4.72 8.29
N HIS A 18 26.30 3.50 7.74
CA HIS A 18 25.07 2.85 7.33
C HIS A 18 24.22 2.57 8.58
N ILE A 19 23.23 3.42 8.83
CA ILE A 19 22.23 3.19 9.86
C ILE A 19 21.49 1.89 9.50
N ARG A 20 21.62 0.87 10.34
CA ARG A 20 20.96 -0.42 10.15
C ARG A 20 19.57 -0.35 10.77
N TYR A 21 18.54 -0.18 9.95
CA TYR A 21 17.15 -0.22 10.42
C TYR A 21 16.74 -1.62 10.86
N ARG A 22 15.92 -1.69 11.90
CA ARG A 22 15.23 -2.91 12.31
C ARG A 22 14.24 -3.35 11.23
N THR A 23 14.17 -4.65 10.97
CA THR A 23 13.26 -5.26 10.00
C THR A 23 12.40 -6.32 10.68
N GLY A 24 11.36 -6.80 9.99
CA GLY A 24 10.43 -7.79 10.52
C GLY A 24 9.18 -7.18 11.15
N ARG A 25 8.39 -8.02 11.82
CA ARG A 25 7.09 -7.64 12.42
C ARG A 25 7.28 -6.55 13.47
N PHE A 26 6.26 -5.72 13.61
CA PHE A 26 6.15 -4.77 14.72
C PHE A 26 5.64 -5.50 15.96
N THR A 27 6.25 -5.22 17.10
CA THR A 27 5.71 -5.66 18.41
C THR A 27 4.63 -4.70 18.89
N ALA A 28 3.84 -5.10 19.90
CA ALA A 28 2.81 -4.23 20.48
C ALA A 28 3.42 -2.97 21.11
N GLU A 29 4.62 -3.09 21.70
CA GLU A 29 5.36 -1.96 22.27
C GLU A 29 5.84 -1.00 21.18
N GLU A 30 6.30 -1.52 20.04
CA GLU A 30 6.66 -0.68 18.89
C GLU A 30 5.44 0.03 18.30
N ASP A 31 4.29 -0.64 18.24
CA ASP A 31 3.04 -0.04 17.76
C ASP A 31 2.58 1.09 18.68
N GLN A 32 2.60 0.87 20.00
CA GLN A 32 2.22 1.90 20.97
C GLN A 32 3.16 3.10 20.87
N LEU A 33 4.48 2.86 20.84
CA LEU A 33 5.48 3.92 20.69
C LEU A 33 5.29 4.72 19.39
N LEU A 34 4.95 4.06 18.28
CA LEU A 34 4.67 4.73 17.01
C LEU A 34 3.45 5.64 17.10
N VAL A 35 2.36 5.17 17.75
CA VAL A 35 1.16 5.98 17.95
C VAL A 35 1.48 7.21 18.82
N ASP A 36 2.21 7.02 19.92
CA ASP A 36 2.56 8.10 20.85
C ASP A 36 3.42 9.17 20.15
N LEU A 37 4.48 8.74 19.45
CA LEU A 37 5.34 9.65 18.69
C LEU A 37 4.60 10.35 17.54
N TYR A 38 3.66 9.66 16.89
CA TYR A 38 2.83 10.28 15.86
C TYR A 38 1.98 11.40 16.46
N ASN A 39 1.26 11.12 17.54
CA ASN A 39 0.40 12.10 18.20
C ASN A 39 1.19 13.30 18.76
N GLN A 40 2.41 13.06 19.25
CA GLN A 40 3.28 14.11 19.76
C GLN A 40 3.77 15.08 18.67
N HIS A 41 4.01 14.60 17.44
CA HIS A 41 4.71 15.38 16.41
C HIS A 41 3.86 15.78 15.20
N VAL A 42 2.64 15.26 15.05
CA VAL A 42 1.83 15.42 13.82
C VAL A 42 1.48 16.87 13.52
N GLU A 43 1.17 17.67 14.54
CA GLU A 43 0.78 19.08 14.34
C GLU A 43 1.93 19.91 13.77
N SER A 44 3.17 19.65 14.19
CA SER A 44 4.35 20.39 13.72
C SER A 44 4.98 19.81 12.45
N HIS A 45 4.79 18.53 12.16
CA HIS A 45 5.52 17.80 11.11
C HIS A 45 4.60 17.03 10.15
N LYS A 46 3.37 17.51 9.92
CA LYS A 46 2.33 16.81 9.16
C LYS A 46 2.79 16.21 7.82
N HIS A 47 3.69 16.88 7.11
CA HIS A 47 4.17 16.47 5.78
C HIS A 47 5.36 15.49 5.81
N ASN A 48 6.10 15.43 6.92
CA ASN A 48 7.35 14.66 7.04
C ASN A 48 7.44 13.86 8.35
N ILE A 49 6.32 13.64 9.04
CA ILE A 49 6.28 13.05 10.39
C ILE A 49 7.04 11.72 10.50
N PHE A 50 6.91 10.83 9.52
CA PHE A 50 7.58 9.52 9.57
C PHE A 50 9.11 9.64 9.43
N ALA A 51 9.60 10.69 8.77
CA ALA A 51 11.05 10.97 8.71
C ALA A 51 11.57 11.50 10.06
N VAL A 52 10.73 12.19 10.84
CA VAL A 52 11.05 12.62 12.21
C VAL A 52 11.08 11.43 13.17
N ILE A 53 10.15 10.48 13.01
CA ILE A 53 10.03 9.30 13.88
C ILE A 53 11.08 8.22 13.55
N GLU A 54 11.47 8.09 12.28
CA GLU A 54 12.45 7.10 11.81
C GLU A 54 13.72 6.98 12.68
N PRO A 55 14.47 8.07 12.96
CA PRO A 55 15.67 7.98 13.79
C PRO A 55 15.38 7.60 15.25
N LEU A 56 14.19 7.92 15.77
CA LEU A 56 13.79 7.60 17.15
C LEU A 56 13.49 6.11 17.34
N MET A 57 12.91 5.48 16.33
CA MET A 57 12.53 4.06 16.37
C MET A 57 13.54 3.13 15.71
N LEU A 58 14.57 3.65 15.04
CA LEU A 58 15.49 2.86 14.21
C LEU A 58 14.73 1.93 13.23
N ARG A 59 13.62 2.43 12.67
CA ARG A 59 12.74 1.75 11.71
C ARG A 59 12.56 2.67 10.51
N ASN A 60 12.64 2.11 9.30
CA ASN A 60 12.53 2.90 8.08
C ASN A 60 11.17 3.62 7.95
N SER A 61 11.18 4.88 7.51
CA SER A 61 10.02 5.76 7.35
C SER A 61 8.91 5.14 6.53
N LYS A 62 9.25 4.40 5.46
CA LYS A 62 8.26 3.70 4.62
C LYS A 62 7.53 2.62 5.42
N SER A 63 8.27 1.84 6.21
CA SER A 63 7.72 0.79 7.05
C SER A 63 6.86 1.36 8.17
N LEU A 64 7.29 2.47 8.80
CA LEU A 64 6.50 3.19 9.80
C LEU A 64 5.19 3.72 9.22
N ARG A 65 5.25 4.38 8.06
CA ARG A 65 4.06 4.91 7.38
C ARG A 65 3.09 3.79 7.01
N GLU A 66 3.60 2.70 6.43
CA GLU A 66 2.78 1.55 6.08
C GLU A 66 2.10 0.97 7.32
N ARG A 67 2.84 0.76 8.40
CA ARG A 67 2.32 0.23 9.65
C ARG A 67 1.21 1.13 10.20
N PHE A 68 1.48 2.43 10.30
CA PHE A 68 0.53 3.39 10.86
C PHE A 68 -0.74 3.51 10.00
N CYS A 69 -0.58 3.77 8.69
CA CYS A 69 -1.72 4.03 7.79
C CYS A 69 -2.64 2.81 7.59
N ASN A 70 -2.12 1.59 7.77
CA ASN A 70 -2.87 0.35 7.55
C ASN A 70 -3.35 -0.35 8.81
N HIS A 71 -2.72 -0.10 9.96
CA HIS A 71 -3.00 -0.86 11.18
C HIS A 71 -3.24 -0.03 12.44
N LEU A 72 -2.67 1.18 12.57
CA LEU A 72 -2.66 1.88 13.86
C LEU A 72 -3.47 3.17 13.88
N ALA A 73 -3.69 3.81 12.73
CA ALA A 73 -4.44 5.06 12.71
C ALA A 73 -5.86 4.86 13.28
N PRO A 74 -6.32 5.75 14.18
CA PRO A 74 -7.54 5.54 14.96
C PRO A 74 -8.82 5.60 14.12
N ASP A 75 -8.76 6.14 12.90
CA ASP A 75 -9.88 6.28 11.98
C ASP A 75 -10.14 5.01 11.15
N ILE A 76 -9.26 4.01 11.26
CA ILE A 76 -9.36 2.74 10.52
C ILE A 76 -10.50 1.90 11.10
N ASP A 77 -11.34 1.40 10.20
CA ASP A 77 -12.28 0.33 10.53
C ASP A 77 -11.61 -1.04 10.30
N HIS A 78 -11.35 -1.74 11.40
CA HIS A 78 -10.76 -3.08 11.44
C HIS A 78 -11.77 -4.22 11.36
N SER A 79 -13.08 -3.91 11.34
CA SER A 79 -14.12 -4.93 11.18
C SER A 79 -14.04 -5.63 9.83
N GLU A 80 -14.64 -6.80 9.71
CA GLU A 80 -14.79 -7.44 8.39
C GLU A 80 -15.60 -6.55 7.45
N LEU A 81 -15.32 -6.66 6.15
CA LEU A 81 -16.14 -6.00 5.14
C LEU A 81 -17.57 -6.56 5.19
N ASN A 82 -18.55 -5.68 5.31
CA ASN A 82 -19.95 -6.06 5.18
C ASN A 82 -20.34 -6.29 3.71
N ASP A 83 -21.53 -6.82 3.46
CA ASP A 83 -21.92 -7.19 2.10
C ASP A 83 -22.12 -5.98 1.18
N GLU A 84 -22.60 -4.86 1.72
CA GLU A 84 -22.75 -3.61 0.96
C GLU A 84 -21.39 -3.02 0.56
N GLU A 85 -20.39 -3.12 1.43
CA GLU A 85 -19.01 -2.72 1.15
C GLU A 85 -18.39 -3.63 0.10
N LYS A 86 -18.61 -4.95 0.17
CA LYS A 86 -18.14 -5.91 -0.84
C LYS A 86 -18.75 -5.59 -2.21
N SER A 87 -20.06 -5.38 -2.28
CA SER A 87 -20.76 -4.99 -3.51
C SER A 87 -20.21 -3.69 -4.09
N PHE A 88 -19.99 -2.67 -3.25
CA PHE A 88 -19.38 -1.42 -3.68
C PHE A 88 -17.97 -1.62 -4.27
N ILE A 89 -17.13 -2.44 -3.62
CA ILE A 89 -15.78 -2.74 -4.11
C ILE A 89 -15.83 -3.45 -5.47
N ASP A 90 -16.73 -4.42 -5.64
CA ASP A 90 -16.88 -5.15 -6.89
C ASP A 90 -17.36 -4.23 -8.03
N GLU A 91 -18.36 -3.36 -7.77
CA GLU A 91 -18.85 -2.37 -8.74
C GLU A 91 -17.77 -1.37 -9.17
N GLU A 92 -17.00 -0.83 -8.22
CA GLU A 92 -15.92 0.11 -8.54
C GLU A 92 -14.80 -0.59 -9.32
N GLN A 93 -14.49 -1.85 -9.00
CA GLN A 93 -13.52 -2.64 -9.75
C GLN A 93 -13.95 -2.80 -11.22
N GLU A 94 -15.22 -3.07 -11.49
CA GLU A 94 -15.74 -3.24 -12.84
C GLU A 94 -15.72 -1.95 -13.66
N LYS A 95 -15.96 -0.79 -13.01
CA LYS A 95 -15.86 0.53 -13.66
C LYS A 95 -14.43 0.87 -14.05
N CYS A 96 -13.44 0.41 -13.28
CA CYS A 96 -12.03 0.63 -13.58
C CYS A 96 -11.56 -0.21 -14.77
N LYS A 97 -11.60 0.36 -15.98
CA LYS A 97 -11.05 -0.23 -17.22
C LYS A 97 -9.51 -0.19 -17.30
N ALA A 98 -8.83 0.16 -16.21
CA ALA A 98 -7.39 0.37 -16.18
C ALA A 98 -6.61 -0.97 -16.14
N PRO A 99 -5.38 -1.01 -16.69
CA PRO A 99 -4.53 -2.20 -16.64
C PRO A 99 -4.09 -2.59 -15.22
N SER A 100 -4.22 -1.69 -14.24
CA SER A 100 -4.01 -1.94 -12.82
C SER A 100 -5.25 -1.59 -12.01
N THR A 101 -5.57 -2.40 -11.00
CA THR A 101 -6.67 -2.11 -10.08
C THR A 101 -6.25 -1.00 -9.11
N PRO A 102 -6.93 0.16 -9.09
CA PRO A 102 -6.54 1.27 -8.25
C PRO A 102 -7.07 1.08 -6.81
N PHE A 103 -6.49 0.12 -6.07
CA PHE A 103 -6.93 -0.25 -4.72
C PHE A 103 -7.06 0.95 -3.77
N SER A 104 -6.15 1.92 -3.88
CA SER A 104 -6.17 3.15 -3.08
C SER A 104 -7.34 4.08 -3.42
N GLU A 105 -7.75 4.14 -4.69
CA GLU A 105 -8.89 4.95 -5.12
C GLU A 105 -10.20 4.31 -4.66
N ILE A 106 -10.35 3.00 -4.84
CA ILE A 106 -11.51 2.25 -4.35
C ILE A 106 -11.63 2.40 -2.83
N ALA A 107 -10.54 2.25 -2.08
CA ALA A 107 -10.53 2.42 -0.63
C ALA A 107 -10.92 3.83 -0.20
N ARG A 108 -10.46 4.87 -0.93
CA ARG A 108 -10.86 6.26 -0.70
C ARG A 108 -12.35 6.47 -0.94
N SER A 109 -12.87 6.03 -2.09
CA SER A 109 -14.30 6.14 -2.42
C SER A 109 -15.18 5.40 -1.42
N LEU A 110 -14.78 4.19 -1.01
CA LEU A 110 -15.47 3.41 0.01
C LEU A 110 -15.48 4.12 1.36
N SER A 111 -14.34 4.68 1.79
CA SER A 111 -14.24 5.44 3.04
C SER A 111 -15.12 6.69 3.04
N GLU A 112 -15.18 7.41 1.93
CA GLU A 112 -16.05 8.59 1.80
C GLU A 112 -17.53 8.22 1.80
N ARG A 113 -17.91 7.11 1.16
CA ARG A 113 -19.26 6.54 1.26
C ARG A 113 -19.59 6.19 2.70
N ASN A 114 -18.74 5.42 3.37
CA ASN A 114 -18.93 4.99 4.76
C ASN A 114 -19.03 6.18 5.72
N LYS A 115 -18.17 7.19 5.55
CA LYS A 115 -18.23 8.44 6.31
C LYS A 115 -19.58 9.13 6.20
N LYS A 116 -20.20 9.12 5.01
CA LYS A 116 -21.53 9.71 4.78
C LYS A 116 -22.64 8.85 5.41
N LEU A 117 -22.57 7.53 5.27
CA LEU A 117 -23.58 6.60 5.76
C LEU A 117 -23.60 6.49 7.30
N TYR A 118 -22.42 6.38 7.91
CA TYR A 118 -22.28 6.14 9.36
C TYR A 118 -21.97 7.40 10.15
N LYS A 119 -22.12 8.59 9.55
CA LYS A 119 -21.83 9.87 10.18
C LYS A 119 -22.51 9.95 11.55
N GLY A 120 -21.74 10.16 12.61
CA GLY A 120 -22.27 10.31 13.98
C GLY A 120 -22.64 9.00 14.68
N THR A 121 -22.53 7.84 14.02
CA THR A 121 -22.77 6.52 14.63
C THR A 121 -21.48 5.81 15.00
N ARG A 122 -20.41 6.02 14.22
CA ARG A 122 -19.09 5.44 14.45
C ARG A 122 -18.00 6.48 14.26
N SER A 123 -16.96 6.40 15.09
CA SER A 123 -15.75 7.24 14.96
C SER A 123 -14.82 6.73 13.86
N ASN A 124 -14.83 5.43 13.58
CA ASN A 124 -14.06 4.79 12.53
C ASN A 124 -14.92 4.46 11.30
N TYR A 125 -14.41 4.79 10.13
CA TYR A 125 -15.09 4.55 8.85
C TYR A 125 -14.10 4.32 7.70
N ARG A 126 -12.79 4.54 7.94
CA ARG A 126 -11.78 4.49 6.90
C ARG A 126 -11.42 3.04 6.60
N ARG A 127 -11.62 2.63 5.35
CA ARG A 127 -11.12 1.38 4.80
C ARG A 127 -9.78 1.64 4.10
N THR A 128 -8.84 0.72 4.26
CA THR A 128 -7.48 0.85 3.73
C THR A 128 -7.36 0.18 2.36
N ASP A 129 -6.37 0.59 1.57
CA ASP A 129 -6.05 -0.09 0.31
C ASP A 129 -5.68 -1.55 0.54
N LEU A 130 -5.08 -1.86 1.71
CA LEU A 130 -4.74 -3.22 2.12
C LEU A 130 -5.99 -4.10 2.25
N VAL A 131 -7.06 -3.60 2.89
CA VAL A 131 -8.32 -4.36 3.03
C VAL A 131 -8.95 -4.63 1.66
N VAL A 132 -9.02 -3.61 0.81
CA VAL A 132 -9.56 -3.74 -0.56
C VAL A 132 -8.71 -4.73 -1.38
N ARG A 133 -7.38 -4.63 -1.30
CA ARG A 133 -6.46 -5.55 -1.97
C ARG A 133 -6.67 -6.99 -1.51
N ASN A 134 -6.79 -7.21 -0.21
CA ASN A 134 -6.99 -8.56 0.35
C ASN A 134 -8.30 -9.19 -0.14
N TYR A 135 -9.36 -8.37 -0.30
CA TYR A 135 -10.64 -8.82 -0.85
C TYR A 135 -10.54 -9.16 -2.35
N LEU A 136 -9.90 -8.30 -3.15
CA LEU A 136 -9.87 -8.41 -4.61
C LEU A 136 -8.79 -9.36 -5.15
N ALA A 137 -7.62 -9.43 -4.51
CA ALA A 137 -6.46 -10.18 -5.04
C ALA A 137 -6.76 -11.66 -5.33
N PRO A 138 -7.46 -12.42 -4.45
CA PRO A 138 -7.84 -13.80 -4.74
C PRO A 138 -8.75 -13.93 -5.97
N ARG A 139 -9.67 -12.98 -6.16
CA ARG A 139 -10.62 -12.95 -7.29
C ARG A 139 -9.89 -12.66 -8.60
N ILE A 140 -9.02 -11.65 -8.60
CA ILE A 140 -8.21 -11.27 -9.77
C ILE A 140 -7.31 -12.45 -10.20
N ARG A 141 -6.63 -13.10 -9.24
CA ARG A 141 -5.78 -14.26 -9.50
C ARG A 141 -6.57 -15.40 -10.17
N LYS A 142 -7.72 -15.77 -9.61
CA LYS A 142 -8.59 -16.83 -10.17
C LYS A 142 -9.06 -16.51 -11.59
N ARG A 143 -9.44 -15.25 -11.89
CA ARG A 143 -9.83 -14.82 -13.25
C ARG A 143 -8.67 -14.99 -14.23
N ARG A 144 -7.47 -14.56 -13.84
CA ARG A 144 -6.26 -14.68 -14.67
C ARG A 144 -5.90 -16.14 -14.95
N GLU A 145 -5.87 -17.00 -13.93
CA GLU A 145 -5.62 -18.43 -14.09
C GLU A 145 -6.65 -19.08 -15.03
N SER A 146 -7.92 -18.70 -14.92
CA SER A 146 -8.98 -19.17 -15.83
C SER A 146 -8.75 -18.72 -17.26
N ALA A 147 -8.41 -17.45 -17.48
CA ALA A 147 -8.11 -16.92 -18.81
C ALA A 147 -6.87 -17.57 -19.43
N GLU A 148 -5.84 -17.90 -18.64
CA GLU A 148 -4.66 -18.63 -19.09
C GLU A 148 -4.98 -20.10 -19.45
N ARG A 149 -5.90 -20.75 -18.70
CA ARG A 149 -6.38 -22.09 -19.07
C ARG A 149 -7.15 -22.07 -20.39
N ILE A 150 -8.09 -21.13 -20.56
CA ILE A 150 -8.87 -20.98 -21.80
C ILE A 150 -7.94 -20.72 -22.98
N ARG A 151 -6.98 -19.80 -22.84
CA ARG A 151 -5.97 -19.52 -23.89
C ARG A 151 -5.15 -20.76 -24.26
N ARG A 152 -4.74 -21.56 -23.27
CA ARG A 152 -4.03 -22.82 -23.53
C ARG A 152 -4.89 -23.82 -24.30
N ILE A 153 -6.15 -24.00 -23.90
CA ILE A 153 -7.08 -24.92 -24.59
C ILE A 153 -7.28 -24.47 -26.04
N MET A 154 -7.60 -23.19 -26.26
CA MET A 154 -7.80 -22.66 -27.61
C MET A 154 -6.55 -22.80 -28.49
N HIS A 155 -5.35 -22.60 -27.93
CA HIS A 155 -4.11 -22.79 -28.68
C HIS A 155 -3.82 -24.27 -29.00
N ILE A 156 -4.17 -25.19 -28.10
CA ILE A 156 -4.10 -26.63 -28.38
C ILE A 156 -5.07 -27.00 -29.50
N GLU A 157 -6.31 -26.51 -29.48
CA GLU A 157 -7.29 -26.73 -30.54
C GLU A 157 -6.80 -26.20 -31.89
N SER A 158 -6.19 -25.01 -31.94
CA SER A 158 -5.61 -24.49 -33.19
C SER A 158 -4.49 -25.37 -33.74
N LEU A 159 -3.63 -25.91 -32.88
CA LEU A 159 -2.53 -26.81 -33.30
C LEU A 159 -3.04 -28.18 -33.79
N LEU A 160 -4.14 -28.68 -33.22
CA LEU A 160 -4.77 -29.93 -33.63
C LEU A 160 -5.50 -29.78 -34.98
N ASP A 161 -6.10 -28.62 -35.26
CA ASP A 161 -6.75 -28.36 -36.55
C ASP A 161 -5.75 -28.19 -37.70
N GLU A 162 -4.58 -27.60 -37.47
CA GLU A 162 -3.50 -27.51 -38.49
C GLU A 162 -2.96 -28.88 -38.92
N ASN A 163 -3.04 -29.89 -38.06
CA ASN A 163 -2.57 -31.25 -38.33
C ASN A 163 -3.68 -32.20 -38.80
N ARG A 164 -4.90 -31.70 -39.04
CA ARG A 164 -6.00 -32.53 -39.54
C ARG A 164 -5.76 -32.86 -41.02
N PRO A 165 -5.63 -34.14 -41.42
CA PRO A 165 -5.49 -34.49 -42.83
C PRO A 165 -6.73 -34.00 -43.59
N LYS A 166 -6.50 -33.25 -44.68
CA LYS A 166 -7.58 -32.81 -45.58
C LYS A 166 -8.23 -34.07 -46.15
N GLN A 167 -9.48 -34.31 -45.76
CA GLN A 167 -10.32 -35.31 -46.41
C GLN A 167 -10.45 -34.91 -47.89
N VAL A 168 -10.13 -35.85 -48.75
CA VAL A 168 -10.01 -35.74 -50.23
C VAL A 168 -11.34 -35.37 -50.87
#